data_AF-A0AAV8VQY7-F1
#
_entry.id   AF-A0AAV8VQY7-F1
#
_cell.length_a   1.000
_cell.length_b   1.000
_cell.length_c   1.000
_cell.angle_alpha   90.00
_cell.angle_beta   90.00
_cell.angle_gamma   90.00
#
_symmetry.space_group_name_H-M   'P 1'
#
loop_
_entity.id
_entity.type
_entity.pdbx_description
1 polymer ?
#
loop_
_entity_poly.entity_id
_entity_poly.type
_entity_poly.pdbx_seq_one_letter_code
_entity_poly.pdbx_strand_id
1 'polypeptide(L)'
;MEVKCFEKVAKSGMSLEEAVKNKLVPCLTLQDGNLHLRHNHNYYYQIQGQLGITQRQLCYFVVYTGDYNNIFIEEIVFDDIFFRDMVCKLIDFYENCLAPEIILNRRQRNLKCRDPPSILRAQEELQLRKSSKS
;
A
#
# COMPACT_ATOMS: atom_id res chain seq x y z
N MET A 1 -7.61 7.72 12.12
CA MET A 1 -8.32 8.13 10.91
C MET A 1 -7.29 8.42 9.85
N GLU A 2 -7.50 7.92 8.64
CA GLU A 2 -6.63 8.08 7.47
C GLU A 2 -7.48 8.66 6.34
N VAL A 3 -7.12 9.85 5.83
CA VAL A 3 -7.94 10.57 4.83
C VAL A 3 -7.19 10.65 3.50
N LYS A 4 -7.87 10.34 2.39
CA LYS A 4 -7.35 10.44 1.03
C LYS A 4 -8.29 11.27 0.16
N CYS A 5 -7.70 12.09 -0.72
CA CYS A 5 -8.43 12.95 -1.64
C CYS A 5 -8.04 12.63 -3.08
N PHE A 6 -9.03 12.53 -3.97
CA PHE A 6 -8.82 12.32 -5.42
C PHE A 6 -9.34 13.51 -6.21
N GLU A 7 -8.53 14.56 -6.31
CA GLU A 7 -8.92 15.84 -6.95
C GLU A 7 -9.42 15.70 -8.38
N LYS A 8 -8.87 14.75 -9.16
CA LYS A 8 -9.29 14.53 -10.55
C LYS A 8 -10.76 14.13 -10.62
N VAL A 9 -11.22 13.31 -9.66
CA VAL A 9 -12.62 12.89 -9.55
C VAL A 9 -13.47 14.05 -9.02
N ALA A 10 -12.95 14.82 -8.06
CA ALA A 10 -13.62 16.01 -7.54
C ALA A 10 -13.93 17.04 -8.63
N LYS A 11 -13.00 17.25 -9.56
CA LYS A 11 -13.14 18.20 -10.68
C LYS A 11 -13.99 17.65 -11.83
N SER A 12 -14.20 16.33 -11.93
CA SER A 12 -14.93 15.73 -13.05
C SER A 12 -16.43 15.61 -12.82
N GLY A 13 -16.92 15.80 -11.58
CA GLY A 13 -18.34 15.59 -11.24
C GLY A 13 -18.80 14.14 -11.49
N MET A 14 -17.87 13.18 -11.41
CA MET A 14 -18.14 11.76 -11.65
C MET A 14 -18.52 11.09 -10.33
N SER A 15 -19.47 10.14 -10.37
CA SER A 15 -19.80 9.35 -9.19
C SER A 15 -18.59 8.52 -8.71
N LEU A 16 -18.47 8.28 -7.40
CA LEU A 16 -17.36 7.52 -6.86
C LEU A 16 -17.27 6.10 -7.46
N GLU A 17 -18.41 5.43 -7.66
CA GLU A 17 -18.45 4.10 -8.28
C GLU A 17 -17.94 4.10 -9.72
N GLU A 18 -18.34 5.09 -10.51
CA GLU A 18 -17.86 5.26 -11.89
C GLU A 18 -16.36 5.57 -11.90
N ALA A 19 -15.88 6.39 -10.96
CA ALA A 19 -14.46 6.68 -10.81
C ALA A 19 -13.64 5.43 -10.45
N VAL A 20 -14.18 4.53 -9.63
CA VAL A 20 -13.57 3.24 -9.31
C VAL A 20 -13.53 2.32 -10.53
N LYS A 21 -14.63 2.22 -11.29
CA LYS A 21 -14.70 1.45 -12.55
C LYS A 21 -13.70 1.97 -13.59
N ASN A 22 -13.54 3.28 -13.68
CA ASN A 22 -12.57 3.96 -14.54
C ASN A 22 -11.13 3.99 -13.97
N LYS A 23 -10.88 3.31 -12.84
CA LYS A 23 -9.57 3.23 -12.17
C LYS A 23 -8.97 4.57 -11.74
N LEU A 24 -9.79 5.60 -11.57
CA LEU A 24 -9.38 6.91 -11.06
C LEU A 24 -9.17 6.89 -9.53
N VAL A 25 -9.83 5.97 -8.83
CA VAL A 25 -9.67 5.71 -7.39
C VAL A 25 -9.18 4.27 -7.19
N PRO A 26 -7.91 3.97 -7.51
CA PRO A 26 -7.41 2.59 -7.58
C PRO A 26 -7.33 1.89 -6.21
N CYS A 27 -7.42 2.63 -5.12
CA CYS A 27 -7.43 2.06 -3.77
C CYS A 27 -8.75 1.39 -3.42
N LEU A 28 -9.87 1.77 -4.07
CA LEU A 28 -11.17 1.18 -3.81
C LEU A 28 -11.48 0.06 -4.82
N THR A 29 -12.37 -0.84 -4.41
CA THR A 29 -12.97 -1.89 -5.23
C THR A 29 -14.45 -2.02 -4.90
N LEU A 30 -15.24 -2.46 -5.87
CA LEU A 30 -16.64 -2.82 -5.64
C LEU A 30 -16.70 -4.34 -5.36
N GLN A 31 -17.21 -4.73 -4.20
CA GLN A 31 -17.46 -6.12 -3.80
C GLN A 31 -18.89 -6.21 -3.30
N ASP A 32 -19.68 -7.13 -3.86
CA ASP A 32 -21.09 -7.35 -3.50
C ASP A 32 -21.95 -6.06 -3.46
N GLY A 33 -21.67 -5.14 -4.39
CA GLY A 33 -22.37 -3.86 -4.50
C GLY A 33 -21.86 -2.76 -3.56
N ASN A 34 -20.90 -3.05 -2.69
CA ASN A 34 -20.33 -2.09 -1.73
C ASN A 34 -18.88 -1.73 -2.08
N LEU A 35 -18.50 -0.50 -1.78
CA LEU A 35 -17.13 -0.02 -1.96
C LEU A 35 -16.28 -0.41 -0.75
N HIS A 36 -15.09 -0.94 -1.03
CA HIS A 36 -14.11 -1.35 -0.02
C HIS A 36 -12.70 -0.94 -0.41
N LEU A 37 -11.86 -0.62 0.58
CA LEU A 37 -10.43 -0.49 0.43
C LEU A 37 -9.84 -1.85 0.05
N ARG A 38 -9.08 -1.87 -1.04
CA ARG A 38 -8.33 -3.05 -1.43
C ARG A 38 -7.26 -3.37 -0.38
N HIS A 39 -7.30 -4.56 0.19
CA HIS A 39 -6.30 -5.01 1.17
C HIS A 39 -4.88 -5.13 0.59
N ASN A 40 -4.75 -5.26 -0.74
CA ASN A 40 -3.46 -5.27 -1.43
C ASN A 40 -2.97 -3.86 -1.84
N HIS A 41 -3.71 -2.79 -1.52
CA HIS A 41 -3.29 -1.43 -1.80
C HIS A 41 -2.45 -0.87 -0.64
N ASN A 42 -1.47 -0.01 -0.95
CA ASN A 42 -0.52 0.55 0.03
C ASN A 42 -1.19 1.23 1.23
N TYR A 43 -2.39 1.80 1.06
CA TYR A 43 -3.13 2.44 2.15
C TYR A 43 -3.58 1.44 3.23
N TYR A 44 -3.91 0.19 2.86
CA TYR A 44 -4.23 -0.83 3.85
C TYR A 44 -2.99 -1.18 4.71
N TYR A 45 -1.82 -1.32 4.08
CA TYR A 45 -0.55 -1.49 4.79
C TYR A 45 -0.23 -0.30 5.71
N GLN A 46 -0.46 0.94 5.26
CA GLN A 46 -0.27 2.14 6.09
C GLN A 46 -1.18 2.11 7.33
N ILE A 47 -2.46 1.80 7.14
CA ILE A 47 -3.43 1.74 8.24
C ILE A 47 -3.08 0.64 9.23
N GLN A 48 -2.84 -0.59 8.77
CA GLN A 48 -2.45 -1.71 9.64
C GLN A 48 -1.15 -1.42 10.40
N GLY A 49 -0.17 -0.78 9.73
CA GLY A 49 1.05 -0.32 10.38
C GLY A 49 0.80 0.70 11.48
N GLN A 50 0.00 1.73 11.20
CA GLN A 50 -0.37 2.73 12.20
C GLN A 50 -1.13 2.12 13.39
N LEU A 51 -2.08 1.22 13.13
CA LEU A 51 -2.86 0.52 14.16
C LEU A 51 -1.97 -0.31 15.07
N GLY A 52 -1.09 -1.14 14.49
CA GLY A 52 -0.17 -1.97 15.26
C GLY A 52 0.84 -1.16 16.08
N ILE A 53 1.43 -0.10 15.51
CA ILE A 53 2.38 0.78 16.22
C ILE A 53 1.70 1.52 17.38
N THR A 54 0.49 2.03 17.15
CA THR A 54 -0.24 2.83 18.16
C THR A 54 -1.09 1.99 19.11
N GLN A 55 -1.07 0.66 18.97
CA GLN A 55 -1.87 -0.29 19.73
C GLN A 55 -3.38 0.01 19.68
N ARG A 56 -3.86 0.50 18.54
CA ARG A 56 -5.28 0.80 18.29
C ARG A 56 -5.93 -0.33 17.50
N GLN A 57 -7.24 -0.50 17.71
CA GLN A 57 -8.01 -1.58 17.06
C GLN A 57 -8.79 -1.11 15.83
N LEU A 58 -8.94 0.20 15.63
CA LEU A 58 -9.84 0.75 14.62
C LEU A 58 -9.28 2.02 13.97
N CYS A 59 -9.38 2.11 12.65
CA CYS A 59 -9.13 3.33 11.89
C CYS A 59 -10.26 3.60 10.90
N TYR A 60 -10.82 4.81 10.93
CA TYR A 60 -11.68 5.31 9.86
C TYR A 60 -10.83 5.65 8.63
N PHE A 61 -11.02 4.92 7.55
CA PHE A 61 -10.48 5.23 6.24
C PHE A 61 -11.49 6.09 5.47
N VAL A 62 -11.07 7.30 5.08
CA VAL A 62 -11.95 8.29 4.46
C VAL A 62 -11.46 8.60 3.06
N VAL A 63 -12.35 8.53 2.07
CA VAL A 63 -12.08 8.96 0.70
C VAL A 63 -13.00 10.12 0.35
N TYR A 64 -12.37 11.26 0.04
CA TYR A 64 -13.04 12.47 -0.42
C TYR A 64 -12.81 12.69 -1.91
N THR A 65 -13.90 12.88 -2.66
CA THR A 65 -13.89 13.10 -4.11
C THR A 65 -14.74 14.29 -4.52
N GLY A 66 -14.72 15.36 -3.72
CA GLY A 66 -15.47 16.59 -3.98
C GLY A 66 -16.93 16.55 -3.52
N ASP A 67 -17.55 17.72 -3.41
CA ASP A 67 -18.92 17.91 -2.90
C ASP A 67 -20.01 17.25 -3.76
N TYR A 68 -19.69 16.87 -5.00
CA TYR A 68 -20.60 16.11 -5.86
C TYR A 68 -20.86 14.69 -5.34
N ASN A 69 -19.91 14.11 -4.60
CA ASN A 69 -20.01 12.78 -4.04
C ASN A 69 -20.20 12.83 -2.53
N ASN A 70 -20.91 11.85 -1.99
CA ASN A 70 -20.86 11.60 -0.55
C ASN A 70 -19.43 11.19 -0.13
N ILE A 71 -19.03 11.60 1.07
CA ILE A 71 -17.76 11.15 1.66
C ILE A 71 -17.87 9.65 1.89
N PHE A 72 -16.93 8.89 1.33
CA PHE A 72 -16.80 7.48 1.61
C PHE A 72 -16.03 7.28 2.92
N ILE A 73 -16.55 6.46 3.81
CA ILE A 73 -15.93 6.11 5.08
C ILE A 73 -16.03 4.59 5.25
N GLU A 74 -14.91 3.97 5.56
CA GLU A 74 -14.82 2.55 5.90
C GLU A 74 -14.10 2.39 7.24
N GLU A 75 -14.63 1.52 8.09
CA GLU A 75 -14.00 1.11 9.34
C GLU A 75 -13.01 -0.03 9.07
N ILE A 76 -11.73 0.24 9.25
CA ILE A 76 -10.67 -0.75 9.13
C ILE A 76 -10.24 -1.21 10.51
N VAL A 77 -10.48 -2.48 10.80
CA VAL A 77 -10.09 -3.13 12.06
C VAL A 77 -8.65 -3.63 11.94
N PHE A 78 -7.93 -3.61 13.07
CA PHE A 78 -6.59 -4.18 13.16
C PHE A 78 -6.61 -5.69 12.85
N ASP A 79 -5.72 -6.12 11.96
CA ASP A 79 -5.51 -7.51 11.57
C ASP A 79 -4.11 -7.93 12.04
N ASP A 80 -4.07 -8.73 13.11
CA ASP A 80 -2.83 -9.15 13.75
C ASP A 80 -1.99 -10.10 12.88
N ILE A 81 -2.67 -10.93 12.08
CA ILE A 81 -2.04 -11.87 11.15
C ILE A 81 -1.37 -11.08 10.03
N PHE A 82 -2.11 -10.16 9.41
CA PHE A 82 -1.57 -9.29 8.37
C PHE A 82 -0.42 -8.43 8.89
N PHE A 83 -0.58 -7.83 10.08
CA PHE A 83 0.45 -6.99 10.68
C PHE A 83 1.73 -7.78 10.97
N ARG A 84 1.63 -8.98 11.53
CA ARG A 84 2.79 -9.86 11.76
C ARG A 84 3.52 -10.20 10.46
N ASP A 85 2.78 -10.63 9.43
CA ASP A 85 3.37 -10.99 8.14
C ASP A 85 4.06 -9.78 7.48
N MET A 86 3.48 -8.59 7.61
CA MET A 86 4.08 -7.35 7.16
C MET A 86 5.36 -7.03 7.95
N VAL A 87 5.33 -7.13 9.28
CA VAL A 87 6.49 -6.85 10.14
C VAL A 87 7.66 -7.78 9.85
N CYS A 88 7.41 -9.08 9.63
CA CYS A 88 8.47 -10.03 9.24
C CYS A 88 9.22 -9.56 7.97
N LYS A 89 8.48 -9.14 6.93
CA LYS A 89 9.08 -8.62 5.69
C LYS A 89 9.86 -7.31 5.92
N LEU A 90 9.38 -6.45 6.82
CA LEU A 90 10.05 -5.20 7.17
C LEU A 90 11.34 -5.43 7.95
N ILE A 91 11.36 -6.41 8.86
CA ILE A 91 12.56 -6.82 9.59
C ILE A 91 13.59 -7.37 8.60
N ASP A 92 13.20 -8.30 7.74
CA ASP A 92 14.09 -8.86 6.72
C ASP A 92 14.69 -7.76 5.82
N PHE A 93 13.87 -6.80 5.40
CA PHE A 93 14.33 -5.65 4.62
C PHE A 93 15.30 -4.76 5.43
N TYR A 94 14.97 -4.48 6.69
CA TYR A 94 15.81 -3.66 7.55
C TYR A 94 17.19 -4.31 7.74
N GLU A 95 17.24 -5.57 8.15
CA GLU A 95 18.48 -6.26 8.49
C GLU A 95 19.36 -6.52 7.26
N ASN A 96 18.76 -6.94 6.15
CA ASN A 96 19.52 -7.40 4.99
C ASN A 96 19.76 -6.32 3.93
N CYS A 97 18.96 -5.26 3.92
CA CYS A 97 19.07 -4.19 2.91
C CYS A 97 19.46 -2.87 3.56
N LEU A 98 18.71 -2.39 4.56
CA LEU A 98 18.89 -1.02 5.06
C LEU A 98 20.07 -0.88 6.04
N ALA A 99 20.18 -1.77 7.02
CA ALA A 99 21.20 -1.72 8.07
C ALA A 99 22.64 -1.74 7.51
N PRO A 100 22.99 -2.60 6.52
CA PRO A 100 24.33 -2.59 5.92
C PRO A 100 24.65 -1.25 5.23
N GLU A 101 23.66 -0.62 4.59
CA GLU A 101 23.84 0.65 3.90
C GLU A 101 24.07 1.81 4.90
N ILE A 102 23.38 1.78 6.05
CA ILE A 102 23.55 2.75 7.14
C ILE A 102 24.91 2.55 7.83
N ILE A 103 25.20 1.34 8.31
CA ILE A 103 26.38 1.05 9.13
C ILE A 103 27.68 1.23 8.33
N LEU A 104 27.69 0.77 7.07
CA LEU A 104 28.89 0.83 6.22
C LEU A 104 28.98 2.11 5.39
N ASN A 105 27.95 2.98 5.49
CA ASN A 105 27.85 4.26 4.81
C ASN A 105 28.19 4.17 3.30
N ARG A 106 27.67 3.12 2.67
CA ARG A 106 28.02 2.70 1.30
C ARG A 106 27.65 3.75 0.27
N ARG A 107 26.53 4.45 0.49
CA ARG A 107 26.07 5.54 -0.36
C ARG A 107 27.08 6.68 -0.43
N GLN A 108 27.68 7.11 0.68
CA GLN A 108 28.72 8.15 0.65
C GLN A 108 30.00 7.70 -0.04
N ARG A 109 30.23 6.39 -0.11
CA ARG A 109 31.38 5.78 -0.78
C ARG A 109 31.11 5.46 -2.26
N ASN A 110 29.97 5.90 -2.81
CA ASN A 110 29.52 5.60 -4.18
C ASN A 110 29.47 4.10 -4.49
N LEU A 111 29.22 3.28 -3.48
CA LEU A 111 29.03 1.84 -3.66
C LEU A 111 27.58 1.55 -4.03
N LYS A 112 27.36 0.58 -4.92
CA LYS A 112 26.01 0.10 -5.26
C LYS A 112 25.36 -0.54 -4.03
N CYS A 113 24.05 -0.35 -3.86
CA CYS A 113 23.28 -1.05 -2.85
C CYS A 113 23.43 -2.56 -3.02
N ARG A 114 23.59 -3.28 -1.92
CA ARG A 114 23.65 -4.74 -1.95
C ARG A 114 22.23 -5.30 -1.86
N ASP A 115 21.81 -6.02 -2.89
CA ASP A 115 20.58 -6.80 -2.84
C ASP A 115 20.86 -8.17 -2.17
N PRO A 116 20.06 -8.59 -1.18
CA PRO A 116 20.16 -9.92 -0.60
C PRO A 116 19.67 -11.00 -1.58
N PRO A 117 20.05 -12.27 -1.38
CA PRO A 117 19.67 -13.37 -2.27
C PRO A 117 18.15 -13.55 -2.45
N SER A 118 17.33 -13.15 -1.48
CA SER A 118 15.87 -13.15 -1.61
C SER A 118 15.38 -12.16 -2.67
N ILE A 119 15.95 -10.95 -2.72
CA ILE A 119 15.59 -9.92 -3.69
C ILE A 119 16.07 -10.31 -5.10
N LEU A 120 17.30 -10.82 -5.22
CA LEU A 120 17.85 -11.26 -6.51
C LEU A 120 16.97 -12.35 -7.16
N ARG A 121 16.58 -13.37 -6.37
CA ARG A 121 15.65 -14.42 -6.85
C ARG A 121 14.30 -13.86 -7.28
N ALA A 122 13.72 -12.95 -6.50
CA ALA A 122 12.45 -12.31 -6.85
C ALA A 122 12.54 -11.50 -8.16
N GLN A 123 13.68 -10.83 -8.42
CA GLN A 123 13.93 -10.11 -9.67
C GLN A 123 14.01 -11.07 -10.87
N GLU A 124 14.71 -12.20 -10.72
CA GLU A 124 14.80 -13.25 -11.76
C GLU A 124 13.42 -13.84 -12.09
N GLU A 125 12.63 -14.19 -11.07
CA GLU A 125 11.27 -14.70 -11.27
C GLU A 125 10.37 -13.69 -12.01
N LEU A 126 10.49 -12.40 -11.69
CA LEU A 126 9.75 -11.34 -12.37
C LEU A 126 10.18 -11.18 -13.83
N GLN A 127 11.46 -11.36 -14.15
CA GLN A 127 11.96 -11.33 -15.52
C GLN A 127 11.40 -12.52 -16.32
N LEU A 128 11.45 -13.73 -15.76
CA LEU A 128 10.91 -14.94 -16.38
C LEU A 128 9.41 -14.80 -16.69
N ARG A 129 8.62 -14.28 -15.75
CA ARG A 129 7.18 -14.03 -15.93
C ARG A 129 6.86 -13.01 -17.02
N LYS A 130 7.76 -12.07 -17.28
CA LYS A 130 7.61 -11.08 -18.37
C LYS A 130 7.98 -11.69 -19.71
N SER A 131 9.04 -12.48 -19.76
CA SER A 131 9.46 -13.21 -20.96
C SER A 131 8.47 -14.29 -21.38
N SER A 132 7.75 -14.91 -20.45
CA SER A 132 6.71 -15.92 -20.76
C SER A 132 5.36 -15.33 -21.20
N LYS A 133 5.18 -14.01 -21.11
CA LYS A 133 3.96 -13.28 -21.50
C LYS A 133 4.14 -12.45 -22.78
N SER A 134 5.34 -12.44 -23.34
CA SER A 134 5.69 -11.83 -24.63
C SER A 134 5.73 -12.89 -25.72
#